data_AF-A0A1A8BX96-F1
#
_entry.id   AF-A0A1A8BX96-F1
#
_cell.length_a   1.000
_cell.length_b   1.000
_cell.length_c   1.000
_cell.angle_alpha   90.00
_cell.angle_beta   90.00
_cell.angle_gamma   90.00
#
_symmetry.space_group_name_H-M   'P 1'
#
loop_
_entity.id
_entity.type
_entity.pdbx_description
1 polymer ?
#
loop_
_entity_poly.entity_id
_entity_poly.type
_entity_poly.pdbx_seq_one_letter_code
_entity_poly.pdbx_strand_id
1 'polypeptide(L)'
;NQIRLAQDALQYKVNALTTLQTSPLSNKTSRMTSSNNSSLLKDVVAYVDVWSSDKRANYSKSFIQQLEKMGAQASNRFNKQVTHVIFNNGHPATWRKAKKTDVRLVSALWVGRCYDDGERADEDLFPAVNDESNPVMKNRKHRCLLPKDSPEKTTNSNWRLKKKFDKMLKDLPSIEPD
;
A
#
# COMPACT_ATOMS: atom_id res chain seq x y z
N ASN A 1 7.90 15.50 16.00
CA ASN A 1 8.04 14.95 14.63
C ASN A 1 7.45 13.55 14.55
N GLN A 2 6.20 13.42 14.10
CA GLN A 2 5.46 12.15 14.05
C GLN A 2 6.14 11.05 13.19
N ILE A 3 7.00 11.44 12.24
CA ILE A 3 7.76 10.52 11.40
C ILE A 3 8.76 9.69 12.21
N ARG A 4 9.41 10.30 13.23
CA ARG A 4 10.41 9.63 14.06
C ARG A 4 9.78 8.59 15.00
N LEU A 5 8.60 8.92 15.55
CA LEU A 5 7.79 8.01 16.36
C LEU A 5 7.26 6.81 15.56
N ALA A 6 6.93 7.01 14.28
CA ALA A 6 6.50 5.91 13.41
C ALA A 6 7.66 4.96 13.06
N GLN A 7 8.87 5.50 12.88
CA GLN A 7 10.08 4.71 12.68
C GLN A 7 10.44 3.90 13.92
N ASP A 8 10.37 4.50 15.12
CA ASP A 8 10.64 3.81 16.39
C ASP A 8 9.60 2.71 16.68
N ALA A 9 8.32 2.94 16.34
CA ALA A 9 7.26 1.94 16.51
C ALA A 9 7.39 0.74 15.54
N LEU A 10 7.93 0.97 14.34
CA LEU A 10 8.27 -0.10 13.39
C LEU A 10 9.49 -0.89 13.86
N GLN A 11 10.51 -0.21 14.39
CA GLN A 11 11.69 -0.86 14.96
C GLN A 11 11.34 -1.74 16.16
N TYR A 12 10.41 -1.29 17.02
CA TYR A 12 9.97 -2.06 18.18
C TYR A 12 9.23 -3.36 17.77
N LYS A 13 8.41 -3.31 16.71
CA LYS A 13 7.69 -4.50 16.21
C LYS A 13 8.62 -5.51 15.53
N VAL A 14 9.63 -5.03 14.81
CA VAL A 14 10.67 -5.89 14.22
C VAL A 14 11.46 -6.59 15.32
N ASN A 15 11.89 -5.86 16.35
CA ASN A 15 12.66 -6.45 17.46
C ASN A 15 11.82 -7.44 18.31
N ALA A 16 10.53 -7.18 18.50
CA ALA A 16 9.63 -8.07 19.25
C ALA A 16 9.40 -9.43 18.55
N LEU A 17 9.36 -9.45 17.21
CA LEU A 17 9.24 -10.69 16.44
C LEU A 17 10.56 -11.48 16.40
N THR A 18 11.71 -10.78 16.45
CA THR A 18 13.04 -11.41 16.57
C THR A 18 13.25 -12.11 17.92
N THR A 19 12.45 -11.81 18.95
CA THR A 19 12.66 -12.32 20.32
C THR A 19 12.02 -13.69 20.59
N LEU A 20 11.19 -14.23 19.68
CA LEU A 20 10.48 -15.51 19.91
C LEU A 20 11.01 -16.71 19.09
N GLN A 21 12.16 -16.57 18.42
CA GLN A 21 12.81 -17.65 17.68
C GLN A 21 14.31 -17.67 17.97
N THR A 22 14.68 -18.24 19.12
CA THR A 22 16.07 -18.57 19.45
C THR A 22 16.19 -20.07 19.73
N SER A 23 16.57 -20.81 18.68
CA SER A 23 17.37 -22.03 18.81
C SER A 23 18.82 -21.65 18.47
N PRO A 24 19.84 -22.13 19.21
CA PRO A 24 21.17 -21.57 19.12
C PRO A 24 21.95 -22.27 18.00
N LEU A 25 22.39 -21.52 16.99
CA LEU A 25 23.68 -21.74 16.33
C LEU A 25 24.01 -20.54 15.44
N SER A 26 25.24 -20.07 15.62
CA SER A 26 25.93 -19.04 14.83
C SER A 26 25.51 -17.58 15.08
N ASN A 27 25.99 -17.07 16.22
CA ASN A 27 26.33 -15.65 16.35
C ASN A 27 27.33 -15.28 15.25
N LYS A 28 26.87 -14.64 14.17
CA LYS A 28 27.76 -13.88 13.28
C LYS A 28 27.51 -12.41 13.54
N THR A 29 28.22 -11.92 14.54
CA THR A 29 28.45 -10.52 14.84
C THR A 29 28.74 -9.75 13.56
N SER A 30 27.99 -8.65 13.38
CA SER A 30 28.26 -7.50 12.53
C SER A 30 29.64 -7.50 11.86
N ARG A 31 29.67 -7.76 10.57
CA ARG A 31 30.81 -7.41 9.71
C ARG A 31 30.31 -6.37 8.72
N MET A 32 30.41 -5.08 9.07
CA MET A 32 30.50 -4.02 8.06
C MET A 32 31.80 -4.26 7.29
N THR A 33 31.76 -5.16 6.32
CA THR A 33 32.76 -5.15 5.26
C THR A 33 32.31 -4.10 4.28
N SER A 34 33.07 -3.01 4.19
CA SER A 34 33.12 -2.12 3.01
C SER A 34 33.70 -2.89 1.81
N SER A 35 33.18 -4.08 1.54
CA SER A 35 33.42 -4.87 0.35
C SER A 35 32.59 -4.24 -0.76
N ASN A 36 33.08 -4.35 -1.99
CA ASN A 36 32.45 -3.83 -3.18
C ASN A 36 31.08 -4.50 -3.41
N ASN A 37 30.04 -4.04 -2.70
CA ASN A 37 28.67 -4.53 -2.78
C ASN A 37 28.01 -4.26 -4.14
N SER A 38 28.73 -3.60 -5.06
CA SER A 38 28.29 -3.27 -6.42
C SER A 38 28.02 -4.49 -7.32
N SER A 39 28.26 -5.71 -6.84
CA SER A 39 28.04 -6.95 -7.59
C SER A 39 27.11 -7.96 -6.90
N LEU A 40 26.53 -7.60 -5.75
CA LEU A 40 25.68 -8.49 -4.96
C LEU A 40 24.39 -8.88 -5.72
N LEU A 41 23.78 -7.91 -6.40
CA LEU A 41 22.50 -8.07 -7.10
C LEU A 41 22.61 -7.85 -8.63
N LYS A 42 23.78 -8.11 -9.23
CA LYS A 42 24.07 -7.77 -10.63
C LYS A 42 23.05 -8.30 -11.65
N ASP A 43 22.46 -9.47 -11.40
CA ASP A 43 21.50 -10.10 -12.31
C ASP A 43 20.04 -9.76 -11.99
N VAL A 44 19.80 -8.93 -10.97
CA VAL A 44 18.47 -8.56 -10.50
C VAL A 44 18.00 -7.30 -11.22
N VAL A 45 16.95 -7.47 -12.01
CA VAL A 45 16.13 -6.37 -12.53
C VAL A 45 14.88 -6.22 -11.66
N ALA A 46 14.86 -5.18 -10.84
CA ALA A 46 13.86 -4.96 -9.81
C ALA A 46 12.83 -3.89 -10.20
N TYR A 47 11.55 -4.16 -9.95
CA TYR A 47 10.49 -3.14 -9.93
C TYR A 47 10.02 -2.95 -8.49
N VAL A 48 9.86 -1.69 -8.06
CA VAL A 48 9.57 -1.36 -6.66
C VAL A 48 8.23 -0.62 -6.53
N ASP A 49 7.30 -1.21 -5.78
CA ASP A 49 5.99 -0.63 -5.47
C ASP A 49 5.75 -0.70 -3.95
N VAL A 50 6.37 0.25 -3.23
CA VAL A 50 6.37 0.31 -1.77
C VAL A 50 5.67 1.59 -1.32
N TRP A 51 4.55 1.40 -0.62
CA TRP A 51 3.72 2.48 -0.10
C TRP A 51 3.54 2.36 1.40
N SER A 52 3.18 3.49 2.02
CA SER A 52 2.60 3.51 3.36
C SER A 52 1.31 2.68 3.41
N SER A 53 0.96 2.18 4.59
CA SER A 53 -0.30 1.46 4.84
C SER A 53 -1.54 2.28 4.46
N ASP A 54 -1.47 3.60 4.57
CA ASP A 54 -2.51 4.56 4.17
C ASP A 54 -2.48 4.92 2.66
N LYS A 55 -1.50 4.40 1.92
CA LYS A 55 -1.24 4.65 0.49
C LYS A 55 -1.11 6.13 0.11
N ARG A 56 -0.70 6.99 1.05
CA ARG A 56 -0.47 8.43 0.77
C ARG A 56 0.98 8.76 0.46
N ALA A 57 1.89 8.00 1.04
CA ALA A 57 3.33 8.17 0.84
C ALA A 57 3.90 7.01 0.03
N ASN A 58 4.68 7.35 -0.99
CA ASN A 58 5.43 6.41 -1.80
C ASN A 58 6.89 6.40 -1.33
N TYR A 59 7.38 5.23 -0.94
CA TYR A 59 8.76 5.01 -0.48
C TYR A 59 9.62 4.26 -1.50
N SER A 60 9.11 3.95 -2.70
CA SER A 60 9.85 3.19 -3.72
C SER A 60 11.22 3.80 -4.05
N LYS A 61 11.36 5.13 -4.00
CA LYS A 61 12.60 5.83 -4.35
C LYS A 61 13.79 5.45 -3.44
N SER A 62 13.57 5.29 -2.14
CA SER A 62 14.66 4.93 -1.22
C SER A 62 15.16 3.51 -1.47
N PHE A 63 14.24 2.58 -1.72
CA PHE A 63 14.57 1.19 -2.04
C PHE A 63 15.27 1.05 -3.39
N ILE A 64 14.87 1.84 -4.40
CA ILE A 64 15.56 1.90 -5.70
C ILE A 64 17.03 2.28 -5.51
N GLN A 65 17.31 3.35 -4.76
CA GLN A 65 18.68 3.79 -4.49
C GLN A 65 19.50 2.73 -3.74
N GLN A 66 18.86 2.00 -2.82
CA GLN A 66 19.53 0.93 -2.07
C GLN A 66 19.87 -0.26 -2.97
N LEU A 67 18.95 -0.65 -3.86
CA LEU A 67 19.14 -1.70 -4.86
C LEU A 67 20.25 -1.33 -5.85
N GLU A 68 20.27 -0.10 -6.36
CA GLU A 68 21.31 0.40 -7.26
C GLU A 68 22.70 0.39 -6.59
N LYS A 69 22.79 0.76 -5.31
CA LYS A 69 24.04 0.67 -4.53
C LYS A 69 24.56 -0.76 -4.39
N MET A 70 23.66 -1.75 -4.38
CA MET A 70 24.00 -3.18 -4.34
C MET A 70 24.23 -3.79 -5.74
N GLY A 71 24.23 -2.96 -6.79
CA GLY A 71 24.47 -3.38 -8.16
C GLY A 71 23.25 -3.93 -8.90
N ALA A 72 22.04 -3.80 -8.33
CA ALA A 72 20.81 -4.20 -9.03
C ALA A 72 20.39 -3.15 -10.06
N GLN A 73 19.72 -3.60 -11.12
CA GLN A 73 19.09 -2.70 -12.08
C GLN A 73 17.64 -2.40 -11.65
N ALA A 74 17.35 -1.16 -11.28
CA ALA A 74 15.99 -0.73 -10.99
C ALA A 74 15.26 -0.31 -12.26
N SER A 75 14.08 -0.87 -12.50
CA SER A 75 13.19 -0.45 -13.58
C SER A 75 12.09 0.46 -13.05
N ASN A 76 11.88 1.59 -13.72
CA ASN A 76 10.80 2.52 -13.37
C ASN A 76 9.40 1.97 -13.73
N ARG A 77 9.33 1.00 -14.64
CA ARG A 77 8.07 0.39 -15.07
C ARG A 77 8.16 -1.13 -14.98
N PHE A 78 7.02 -1.77 -14.73
CA PHE A 78 6.96 -3.22 -14.77
C PHE A 78 7.03 -3.71 -16.22
N ASN A 79 8.25 -3.96 -16.71
CA ASN A 79 8.56 -4.55 -18.02
C ASN A 79 8.74 -6.08 -17.92
N LYS A 80 8.79 -6.77 -19.06
CA LYS A 80 9.07 -8.22 -19.16
C LYS A 80 10.46 -8.63 -18.68
N GLN A 81 11.40 -7.68 -18.62
CA GLN A 81 12.77 -7.91 -18.11
C GLN A 81 12.83 -7.94 -16.58
N VAL A 82 11.75 -7.55 -15.89
CA VAL A 82 11.72 -7.52 -14.43
C VAL A 82 11.72 -8.95 -13.89
N THR A 83 12.70 -9.24 -13.04
CA THR A 83 12.89 -10.53 -12.38
C THR A 83 12.37 -10.54 -10.96
N HIS A 84 12.36 -9.36 -10.31
CA HIS A 84 11.94 -9.20 -8.92
C HIS A 84 10.98 -8.02 -8.79
N VAL A 85 9.89 -8.23 -8.07
CA VAL A 85 8.95 -7.18 -7.67
C VAL A 85 9.02 -7.04 -6.16
N ILE A 86 9.52 -5.89 -5.70
CA ILE A 86 9.51 -5.51 -4.30
C ILE A 86 8.17 -4.83 -4.04
N PHE A 87 7.33 -5.48 -3.24
CA PHE A 87 5.96 -5.04 -3.01
C PHE A 87 5.69 -4.82 -1.52
N ASN A 88 5.11 -3.66 -1.17
CA ASN A 88 4.56 -3.40 0.15
C ASN A 88 3.37 -2.44 0.05
N ASN A 89 2.16 -2.90 0.38
CA ASN A 89 0.93 -2.11 0.30
C ASN A 89 0.72 -1.37 -1.05
N GLY A 90 1.33 -1.86 -2.13
CA GLY A 90 1.33 -1.22 -3.43
C GLY A 90 0.02 -1.30 -4.18
N HIS A 91 0.08 -1.14 -5.51
CA HIS A 91 -1.10 -1.20 -6.35
C HIS A 91 -1.55 -2.66 -6.56
N PRO A 92 -2.85 -2.96 -6.42
CA PRO A 92 -3.38 -4.30 -6.71
C PRO A 92 -3.12 -4.74 -8.16
N ALA A 93 -3.03 -3.79 -9.09
CA ALA A 93 -2.66 -4.06 -10.49
C ALA A 93 -1.25 -4.66 -10.60
N THR A 94 -0.28 -4.13 -9.84
CA THR A 94 1.09 -4.67 -9.76
C THR A 94 1.07 -6.10 -9.25
N TRP A 95 0.34 -6.35 -8.17
CA TRP A 95 0.22 -7.68 -7.56
C TRP A 95 -0.34 -8.72 -8.54
N ARG A 96 -1.49 -8.42 -9.15
CA ARG A 96 -2.11 -9.31 -10.14
C ARG A 96 -1.21 -9.56 -11.34
N LYS A 97 -0.52 -8.52 -11.81
CA LYS A 97 0.43 -8.64 -12.92
C LYS A 97 1.59 -9.56 -12.56
N ALA A 98 2.20 -9.36 -11.38
CA ALA A 98 3.33 -10.17 -10.92
C ALA A 98 2.97 -11.66 -10.75
N LYS A 99 1.79 -11.95 -10.20
CA LYS A 99 1.25 -13.31 -10.12
C LYS A 99 1.01 -13.94 -11.49
N LYS A 100 0.59 -13.16 -12.48
CA LYS A 100 0.38 -13.66 -13.85
C LYS A 100 1.69 -13.91 -14.60
N THR A 101 2.71 -13.10 -14.36
CA THR A 101 4.01 -13.20 -15.04
C THR A 101 5.00 -14.14 -14.36
N ASP A 102 4.61 -14.76 -13.25
CA ASP A 102 5.46 -15.64 -12.43
C ASP A 102 6.82 -15.02 -12.05
N VAL A 103 6.77 -13.76 -11.65
CA VAL A 103 7.96 -13.00 -11.24
C VAL A 103 8.14 -13.15 -9.74
N ARG A 104 9.40 -13.19 -9.25
CA ARG A 104 9.69 -13.29 -7.81
C ARG A 104 9.12 -12.09 -7.09
N LEU A 105 8.21 -12.35 -6.15
CA LEU A 105 7.46 -11.31 -5.47
C LEU A 105 7.87 -11.28 -4.00
N VAL A 106 8.70 -10.29 -3.67
CA VAL A 106 9.38 -10.18 -2.37
C VAL A 106 8.92 -8.95 -1.59
N SER A 107 8.98 -9.03 -0.27
CA SER A 107 8.69 -7.91 0.61
C SER A 107 9.83 -6.89 0.66
N ALA A 108 9.57 -5.68 1.17
CA ALA A 108 10.60 -4.67 1.40
C ALA A 108 11.70 -5.12 2.38
N LEU A 109 11.42 -6.12 3.23
CA LEU A 109 12.37 -6.67 4.21
C LEU A 109 13.52 -7.42 3.53
N TRP A 110 13.27 -8.04 2.39
CA TRP A 110 14.30 -8.74 1.61
C TRP A 110 15.46 -7.79 1.23
N VAL A 111 15.14 -6.55 0.83
CA VAL A 111 16.15 -5.54 0.50
C VAL A 111 17.00 -5.18 1.72
N GLY A 112 16.37 -5.05 2.89
CA GLY A 112 17.08 -4.81 4.15
C GLY A 112 18.02 -5.95 4.49
N ARG A 113 17.54 -7.20 4.37
CA ARG A 113 18.35 -8.38 4.63
C ARG A 113 19.56 -8.50 3.70
N CYS A 114 19.35 -8.28 2.40
CA CYS A 114 20.45 -8.28 1.42
C CYS A 114 21.50 -7.20 1.73
N TYR A 115 21.06 -6.06 2.25
CA TYR A 115 21.94 -4.97 2.61
C TYR A 115 22.74 -5.24 3.90
N ASP A 116 22.08 -5.81 4.91
CA ASP A 116 22.68 -6.07 6.23
C ASP A 116 23.67 -7.24 6.20
N ASP A 117 23.31 -8.34 5.53
CA ASP A 117 24.16 -9.53 5.46
C ASP A 117 25.25 -9.39 4.38
N GLY A 118 25.08 -8.45 3.44
CA GLY A 118 25.98 -8.30 2.30
C GLY A 118 25.97 -9.49 1.34
N GLU A 119 24.90 -10.28 1.36
CA GLU A 119 24.68 -11.43 0.47
C GLU A 119 23.24 -11.44 -0.05
N ARG A 120 23.01 -12.13 -1.18
CA ARG A 120 21.66 -12.25 -1.74
C ARG A 120 20.85 -13.21 -0.86
N ALA A 121 19.90 -12.65 -0.11
CA ALA A 121 18.98 -13.45 0.69
C ALA A 121 18.02 -14.25 -0.21
N ASP A 122 17.59 -15.41 0.27
CA ASP A 122 16.58 -16.23 -0.41
C ASP A 122 15.24 -15.48 -0.51
N GLU A 123 14.67 -15.42 -1.71
CA GLU A 123 13.42 -14.73 -1.99
C GLU A 123 12.23 -15.39 -1.30
N ASP A 124 12.28 -16.71 -1.10
CA ASP A 124 11.16 -17.49 -0.56
C ASP A 124 10.99 -17.31 0.96
N LEU A 125 12.02 -16.82 1.66
CA LEU A 125 11.96 -16.45 3.07
C LEU A 125 11.22 -15.13 3.32
N PHE A 126 11.11 -14.29 2.30
CA PHE A 126 10.54 -12.94 2.42
C PHE A 126 9.43 -12.68 1.40
N PRO A 127 8.38 -13.53 1.35
CA PRO A 127 7.31 -13.36 0.39
C PRO A 127 6.57 -12.04 0.64
N ALA A 128 6.26 -11.31 -0.44
CA ALA A 128 5.39 -10.15 -0.28
C ALA A 128 3.96 -10.59 0.05
N VAL A 129 3.34 -9.90 0.99
CA VAL A 129 1.95 -10.13 1.41
C VAL A 129 1.09 -8.99 0.88
N ASN A 130 -0.06 -9.34 0.29
CA ASN A 130 -1.07 -8.37 -0.11
C ASN A 130 -2.32 -8.62 0.70
N ASP A 131 -2.57 -7.72 1.64
CA ASP A 131 -3.80 -7.69 2.42
C ASP A 131 -4.93 -7.09 1.56
N GLU A 132 -5.37 -7.84 0.54
CA GLU A 132 -6.55 -7.49 -0.27
C GLU A 132 -7.85 -7.51 0.56
N SER A 133 -7.80 -8.08 1.77
CA SER A 133 -8.91 -8.09 2.71
C SER A 133 -9.17 -6.70 3.33
N ASN A 134 -8.24 -5.74 3.22
CA ASN A 134 -8.42 -4.43 3.83
C ASN A 134 -9.62 -3.68 3.20
N PRO A 135 -10.74 -3.50 3.94
CA PRO A 135 -12.00 -3.00 3.40
C PRO A 135 -11.97 -1.53 3.01
N VAL A 136 -10.89 -0.80 3.31
CA VAL A 136 -10.66 0.59 2.86
C VAL A 136 -10.75 0.71 1.33
N MET A 137 -10.56 -0.40 0.60
CA MET A 137 -10.60 -0.46 -0.86
C MET A 137 -11.93 -0.95 -1.45
N LYS A 138 -12.96 -1.24 -0.65
CA LYS A 138 -14.27 -1.57 -1.20
C LYS A 138 -14.94 -0.29 -1.68
N ASN A 139 -14.85 -0.04 -2.98
CA ASN A 139 -15.73 0.81 -3.79
C ASN A 139 -16.31 2.00 -3.00
N ARG A 140 -15.64 3.16 -3.06
CA ARG A 140 -16.33 4.42 -2.74
C ARG A 140 -17.52 4.50 -3.69
N LYS A 141 -18.68 4.03 -3.24
CA LYS A 141 -19.95 4.19 -3.94
C LYS A 141 -20.04 5.68 -4.24
N HIS A 142 -20.24 6.04 -5.49
CA HIS A 142 -20.46 7.43 -5.85
C HIS A 142 -21.51 8.00 -4.90
N ARG A 143 -21.42 9.29 -4.55
CA ARG A 143 -22.33 9.93 -3.59
C ARG A 143 -23.83 9.73 -3.95
N CYS A 144 -24.13 9.38 -5.20
CA CYS A 144 -25.46 9.00 -5.69
C CYS A 144 -25.92 7.56 -5.34
N LEU A 145 -24.99 6.64 -5.05
CA LEU A 145 -25.23 5.22 -4.73
C LEU A 145 -25.15 4.93 -3.22
N LEU A 146 -24.91 5.95 -2.41
CA LEU A 146 -25.02 5.88 -0.96
C LEU A 146 -26.48 6.18 -0.58
N PRO A 147 -27.14 5.30 0.20
CA PRO A 147 -28.40 5.66 0.85
C PRO A 147 -28.19 6.98 1.59
N LYS A 148 -28.96 8.00 1.21
CA LYS A 148 -28.96 9.26 1.93
C LYS A 148 -29.87 9.07 3.13
N ASP A 149 -29.28 8.74 4.27
CA ASP A 149 -29.90 8.94 5.58
C ASP A 149 -29.92 10.46 5.88
N SER A 150 -30.52 11.23 4.97
CA SER A 150 -30.81 12.63 5.21
C SER A 150 -32.11 12.68 6.02
N PRO A 151 -32.15 13.36 7.17
CA PRO A 151 -33.42 13.64 7.83
C PRO A 151 -34.35 14.31 6.83
N GLU A 152 -35.64 13.99 6.95
CA GLU A 152 -36.70 14.50 6.09
C GLU A 152 -36.47 15.98 5.80
N LYS A 153 -36.14 16.30 4.53
CA LYS A 153 -35.88 17.67 4.12
C LYS A 153 -37.16 18.45 4.35
N THR A 154 -37.22 19.19 5.46
CA THR A 154 -38.24 20.22 5.65
C THR A 154 -38.19 21.11 4.41
N THR A 155 -39.34 21.23 3.73
CA THR A 155 -39.52 21.89 2.42
C THR A 155 -39.12 23.38 2.41
N ASN A 156 -38.65 23.90 3.53
CA ASN A 156 -38.42 25.31 3.80
C ASN A 156 -37.10 25.87 3.24
N SER A 157 -36.08 25.04 2.97
CA SER A 157 -34.75 25.52 2.56
C SER A 157 -34.56 25.66 1.04
N ASN A 158 -35.38 24.99 0.22
CA ASN A 158 -35.23 25.02 -1.24
C ASN A 158 -36.39 25.79 -1.89
N TRP A 159 -36.14 27.04 -2.29
CA TRP A 159 -37.16 27.91 -2.90
C TRP A 159 -37.87 27.28 -4.11
N ARG A 160 -37.18 26.39 -4.87
CA ARG A 160 -37.77 25.66 -5.99
C ARG A 160 -38.80 24.62 -5.53
N LEU A 161 -38.55 23.95 -4.40
CA LEU A 161 -39.48 22.98 -3.82
C LEU A 161 -40.66 23.69 -3.18
N LYS A 162 -40.41 24.81 -2.48
CA LYS A 162 -41.46 25.66 -1.91
C LYS A 162 -42.44 26.14 -2.98
N LYS A 163 -41.93 26.72 -4.08
CA LYS A 163 -42.76 27.17 -5.21
C LYS A 163 -43.57 26.03 -5.85
N LYS A 164 -43.04 24.81 -5.90
CA LYS A 164 -43.75 23.65 -6.44
C LYS A 164 -44.86 23.19 -5.49
N PHE A 165 -44.60 23.19 -4.18
CA PHE A 165 -45.59 22.87 -3.15
C PHE A 165 -46.72 23.91 -3.13
N ASP A 166 -46.38 25.20 -3.16
CA ASP A 166 -47.36 26.30 -3.20
C ASP A 166 -48.25 26.22 -4.46
N LYS A 167 -47.67 25.84 -5.60
CA LYS A 167 -48.45 25.61 -6.83
C LYS A 167 -49.43 24.46 -6.66
N MET A 168 -48.98 23.33 -6.11
CA MET A 168 -49.86 22.18 -5.87
C MET A 168 -50.97 22.49 -4.87
N LEU A 169 -50.70 23.28 -3.83
CA LEU A 169 -51.70 23.70 -2.86
C LEU A 169 -52.80 24.55 -3.51
N LYS A 170 -52.42 25.35 -4.51
CA LYS A 170 -53.34 26.24 -5.24
C LYS A 170 -54.20 25.48 -6.26
N ASP A 171 -53.69 24.34 -6.74
CA ASP A 171 -54.39 23.46 -7.68
C ASP A 171 -55.30 22.44 -6.95
N LEU A 172 -55.36 22.46 -5.61
CA LEU A 172 -56.32 21.65 -4.85
C LEU A 172 -57.72 22.27 -4.95
N PRO A 173 -58.75 21.49 -5.31
CA PRO A 173 -60.12 21.97 -5.26
C PRO A 173 -60.51 22.25 -3.81
N SER A 174 -61.11 23.42 -3.56
CA SER A 174 -61.77 23.73 -2.29
C SER A 174 -62.85 22.70 -2.05
N ILE A 175 -62.63 21.78 -1.11
CA ILE A 175 -63.71 20.94 -0.58
C ILE A 175 -64.48 21.87 0.35
N GLU A 176 -65.53 22.50 -0.18
CA GLU A 176 -66.54 23.13 0.65
C GLU A 176 -67.35 22.02 1.33
N PRO A 177 -67.49 22.02 2.67
CA PRO A 177 -68.37 21.08 3.34
C PRO A 177 -69.83 21.54 3.13
N ASP A 178 -70.67 20.61 2.65
CA ASP A 178 -72.14 20.75 2.57
C ASP A 178 -72.79 21.00 3.94
#